data_AF-A0AAV5N615-F1
#
_entry.id   AF-A0AAV5N615-F1
#
_cell.length_a   1.000
_cell.length_b   1.000
_cell.length_c   1.000
_cell.angle_alpha   90.00
_cell.angle_beta   90.00
_cell.angle_gamma   90.00
#
_symmetry.space_group_name_H-M   'P 1'
#
loop_
_entity.id
_entity.type
_entity.pdbx_description
1 polymer ?
#
loop_
_entity_poly.entity_id
_entity_poly.type
_entity_poly.pdbx_seq_one_letter_code
_entity_poly.pdbx_strand_id
1 'polypeptide(L)'
;MTRLPRAILGGFLLMVSVFAHACPELQGSYKIEGQTDLYIQKQSDSSYLAMVESANRQPNFMPVIVPEKEQLREESFPECTVIIKGAGLLMPSDKNKTYSVSSESQNYLTEKKPGTPFVIMYMAGFQSDVFGVEKISDDIPSSIVDIYLKAGGH
;
A
#
# COMPACT_ATOMS: atom_id res chain seq x y z
N MET A 1 -65.58 29.52 6.10
CA MET A 1 -65.43 28.04 6.20
C MET A 1 -64.28 27.63 5.31
N THR A 2 -63.17 27.30 5.95
CA THR A 2 -61.87 26.93 5.36
C THR A 2 -61.87 25.45 4.98
N ARG A 3 -61.45 25.11 3.76
CA ARG A 3 -61.01 23.75 3.40
C ARG A 3 -59.65 23.82 2.70
N LEU A 4 -58.64 23.35 3.42
CA LEU A 4 -57.33 22.94 2.96
C LEU A 4 -57.46 21.67 2.09
N PRO A 5 -56.52 21.43 1.17
CA PRO A 5 -55.93 20.09 1.12
C PRO A 5 -54.40 20.11 1.23
N ARG A 6 -53.93 19.14 2.01
CA ARG A 6 -52.56 18.75 2.32
C ARG A 6 -51.73 18.50 1.05
N ALA A 7 -50.62 19.22 0.90
CA ALA A 7 -49.52 18.75 0.07
C ALA A 7 -48.60 17.88 0.94
N ILE A 8 -48.54 16.60 0.59
CA ILE A 8 -47.57 15.63 1.11
C ILE A 8 -46.25 15.94 0.40
N LEU A 9 -45.35 16.68 1.04
CA LEU A 9 -43.95 16.72 0.63
C LEU A 9 -43.22 15.59 1.38
N GLY A 10 -43.08 14.46 0.70
CA GLY A 10 -42.16 13.40 1.09
C GLY A 10 -40.74 13.95 1.08
N GLY A 11 -40.21 14.21 2.28
CA GLY A 11 -38.83 14.59 2.48
C GLY A 11 -37.93 13.44 2.05
N PHE A 12 -37.20 13.68 0.96
CA PHE A 12 -36.16 12.84 0.40
C PHE A 12 -35.13 12.53 1.50
N LEU A 13 -35.15 11.30 2.03
CA LEU A 13 -34.07 10.77 2.86
C LEU A 13 -32.81 10.76 2.00
N LEU A 14 -31.92 11.72 2.26
CA LEU A 14 -30.54 11.69 1.79
C LEU A 14 -29.87 10.45 2.40
N MET A 15 -29.89 9.35 1.65
CA MET A 15 -28.97 8.23 1.82
C MET A 15 -27.56 8.78 1.66
N VAL A 16 -26.96 9.22 2.76
CA VAL A 16 -25.52 9.45 2.85
C VAL A 16 -24.90 8.08 2.65
N SER A 17 -24.42 7.83 1.43
CA SER A 17 -23.68 6.62 1.09
C SER A 17 -22.41 6.64 1.95
N VAL A 18 -22.43 5.89 3.06
CA VAL A 18 -21.26 5.62 3.88
C VAL A 18 -20.36 4.73 3.03
N PHE A 19 -19.52 5.34 2.20
CA PHE A 19 -18.40 4.64 1.60
C PHE A 19 -17.49 4.23 2.76
N ALA A 20 -17.66 3.00 3.24
CA ALA A 20 -16.63 2.32 4.00
C ALA A 20 -15.38 2.37 3.11
N HIS A 21 -14.40 3.20 3.49
CA HIS A 21 -13.14 3.33 2.76
C HIS A 21 -12.34 2.04 3.00
N ALA A 22 -12.68 1.00 2.24
CA ALA A 22 -11.92 -0.24 2.21
C ALA A 22 -10.53 0.05 1.65
N CYS A 23 -9.52 -0.67 2.14
CA CYS A 23 -8.18 -0.57 1.59
C CYS A 23 -8.19 -0.88 0.09
N PRO A 24 -7.47 -0.10 -0.73
CA PRO A 24 -7.35 -0.42 -2.14
C PRO A 24 -6.72 -1.80 -2.31
N GLU A 25 -7.09 -2.49 -3.39
CA GLU A 25 -6.51 -3.79 -3.73
C GLU A 25 -4.99 -3.63 -3.91
N LEU A 26 -4.23 -4.50 -3.24
CA LEU A 26 -2.76 -4.46 -3.19
C LEU A 26 -2.14 -5.05 -4.44
N GLN A 27 -2.91 -5.84 -5.19
CA GLN A 27 -2.42 -6.38 -6.44
C GLN A 27 -2.06 -5.25 -7.42
N GLY A 28 -0.93 -5.39 -8.10
CA GLY A 28 -0.57 -4.54 -9.21
C GLY A 28 0.93 -4.40 -9.43
N SER A 29 1.25 -3.43 -10.27
CA SER A 29 2.61 -3.04 -10.63
C SER A 29 2.96 -1.70 -9.97
N TYR A 30 4.14 -1.62 -9.38
CA TYR A 30 4.62 -0.50 -8.60
C TYR A 30 6.03 -0.10 -9.04
N LYS A 31 6.36 1.17 -8.82
CA LYS A 31 7.70 1.71 -9.04
C LYS A 31 8.25 2.29 -7.75
N ILE A 32 9.39 1.77 -7.30
CA ILE A 32 10.12 2.28 -6.13
C ILE A 32 11.16 3.30 -6.63
N GLU A 33 11.12 4.52 -6.11
CA GLU A 33 12.03 5.63 -6.44
C GLU A 33 12.15 5.89 -7.95
N GLY A 34 11.09 5.62 -8.72
CA GLY A 34 11.09 5.77 -10.18
C GLY A 34 11.94 4.75 -10.95
N GLN A 35 12.62 3.82 -10.27
CA GLN A 35 13.66 2.97 -10.88
C GLN A 35 13.35 1.48 -10.78
N THR A 36 12.97 0.99 -9.59
CA THR A 36 12.83 -0.45 -9.33
C THR A 36 11.39 -0.89 -9.50
N ASP A 37 11.16 -1.88 -10.36
CA ASP A 37 9.87 -2.53 -10.49
C ASP A 37 9.58 -3.44 -9.30
N LEU A 38 8.40 -3.26 -8.72
CA LEU A 38 7.82 -4.10 -7.69
C LEU A 38 6.47 -4.59 -8.19
N TYR A 39 6.26 -5.90 -8.15
CA TYR A 39 4.98 -6.52 -8.47
C TYR A 39 4.43 -7.14 -7.19
N ILE A 40 3.13 -7.00 -6.95
CA ILE A 40 2.45 -7.65 -5.84
C ILE A 40 1.28 -8.43 -6.42
N GLN A 41 1.27 -9.74 -6.25
CA GLN A 41 0.22 -10.62 -6.76
C GLN A 41 -0.56 -11.26 -5.62
N LYS A 42 -1.89 -11.20 -5.72
CA LYS A 42 -2.77 -11.97 -4.86
C LYS A 42 -2.76 -13.44 -5.27
N GLN A 43 -2.57 -14.31 -4.31
CA GLN A 43 -2.58 -15.76 -4.49
C GLN A 43 -4.01 -16.29 -4.32
N SER A 44 -4.25 -17.51 -4.79
CA SER A 44 -5.47 -18.29 -4.68
C SER A 44 -5.97 -18.48 -3.25
N ASP A 45 -5.05 -18.56 -2.27
CA ASP A 45 -5.37 -18.62 -0.84
C ASP A 45 -5.65 -17.23 -0.22
N SER A 46 -5.78 -16.19 -1.05
CA SER A 46 -5.94 -14.78 -0.67
C SER A 46 -4.74 -14.14 0.04
N SER A 47 -3.62 -14.84 0.17
CA SER A 47 -2.35 -14.23 0.56
C SER A 47 -1.76 -13.40 -0.57
N TYR A 48 -0.68 -12.66 -0.30
CA TYR A 48 0.00 -11.83 -1.29
C TYR A 48 1.48 -12.19 -1.36
N LEU A 49 2.02 -12.18 -2.58
CA LEU A 49 3.43 -12.41 -2.84
C LEU A 49 3.99 -11.25 -3.66
N ALA A 50 4.99 -10.56 -3.12
CA ALA A 50 5.72 -9.51 -3.81
C ALA A 50 6.90 -10.09 -4.61
N MET A 51 7.26 -9.43 -5.70
CA MET A 51 8.41 -9.78 -6.51
C MET A 51 9.13 -8.51 -6.97
N VAL A 52 10.44 -8.51 -6.84
CA VAL A 52 11.35 -7.55 -7.49
C VAL A 52 12.35 -8.30 -8.32
N GLU A 53 12.79 -7.72 -9.43
CA GLU A 53 13.93 -8.26 -10.17
C GLU A 53 15.23 -7.89 -9.46
N SER A 54 16.05 -8.90 -9.13
CA SER A 54 17.41 -8.67 -8.63
C SER A 54 18.33 -8.14 -9.74
N ALA A 55 19.50 -7.61 -9.35
CA ALA A 55 20.50 -7.11 -10.30
C ALA A 55 20.92 -8.14 -11.37
N ASN A 56 20.79 -9.45 -11.08
CA ASN A 56 21.10 -10.54 -12.00
C ASN A 56 19.88 -11.00 -12.83
N ARG A 57 18.79 -10.23 -12.84
CA ARG A 57 17.50 -10.55 -13.48
C ARG A 57 16.83 -11.83 -12.94
N GLN A 58 17.20 -12.25 -11.73
CA GLN A 58 16.49 -13.32 -11.05
C GLN A 58 15.36 -12.73 -10.21
N PRO A 59 14.14 -13.31 -10.25
CA PRO A 59 13.04 -12.83 -9.43
C PRO A 59 13.34 -13.11 -7.96
N ASN A 60 13.14 -12.11 -7.11
CA ASN A 60 13.19 -12.26 -5.67
C ASN A 60 11.77 -12.13 -5.10
N PHE A 61 11.24 -13.25 -4.61
CA PHE A 61 9.89 -13.33 -4.05
C PHE A 61 9.89 -13.07 -2.55
N MET A 62 8.94 -12.26 -2.11
CA MET A 62 8.81 -11.80 -0.72
C MET A 62 7.36 -11.96 -0.26
N PRO A 63 7.09 -12.73 0.81
CA PRO A 63 5.75 -12.79 1.40
C PRO A 63 5.26 -11.41 1.83
N VAL A 64 3.98 -11.12 1.56
CA VAL A 64 3.33 -9.90 1.99
C VAL A 64 2.29 -10.24 3.05
N ILE A 65 2.44 -9.65 4.24
CA ILE A 65 1.51 -9.81 5.35
C ILE A 65 0.63 -8.56 5.40
N VAL A 66 -0.69 -8.78 5.48
CA VAL A 66 -1.68 -7.74 5.73
C VAL A 66 -2.05 -7.82 7.21
N PRO A 67 -1.54 -6.91 8.08
CA PRO A 67 -1.87 -6.91 9.50
C PRO A 67 -3.34 -6.58 9.73
N GLU A 68 -3.87 -6.99 10.88
CA GLU A 68 -5.20 -6.58 11.31
C GLU A 68 -5.23 -5.09 11.63
N LYS A 69 -6.40 -4.47 11.47
CA LYS A 69 -6.58 -3.03 11.65
C LYS A 69 -6.26 -2.59 13.08
N GLU A 70 -6.63 -3.41 14.05
CA GLU A 70 -6.36 -3.21 15.48
C GLU A 70 -4.86 -3.16 15.75
N GLN A 71 -4.09 -4.09 15.17
CA GLN A 71 -2.63 -4.11 15.30
C GLN A 71 -1.99 -2.84 14.73
N LEU A 72 -2.40 -2.42 13.53
CA LEU A 72 -1.89 -1.17 12.93
C LEU A 72 -2.17 0.04 13.82
N ARG A 73 -3.34 0.10 14.45
CA ARG A 73 -3.70 1.20 15.36
C ARG A 73 -2.86 1.19 16.63
N GLU A 74 -2.63 0.03 17.23
CA GLU A 74 -1.77 -0.11 18.42
C GLU A 74 -0.34 0.33 18.14
N GLU A 75 0.19 -0.02 16.97
CA GLU A 75 1.53 0.34 16.51
C GLU A 75 1.60 1.76 15.89
N SER A 76 0.49 2.51 15.89
CA SER A 76 0.37 3.86 15.31
C SER A 76 0.73 3.93 13.82
N PHE A 77 0.54 2.84 13.08
CA PHE A 77 0.67 2.81 11.64
C PHE A 77 -0.62 3.25 10.93
N PRO A 78 -0.50 3.87 9.74
CA PRO A 78 -1.66 4.16 8.90
C PRO A 78 -2.46 2.89 8.59
N GLU A 79 -3.78 3.02 8.46
CA GLU A 79 -4.60 1.96 7.88
C GLU A 79 -4.08 1.57 6.49
N CYS A 80 -4.30 0.31 6.08
CA CYS A 80 -3.83 -0.23 4.79
C CYS A 80 -2.30 -0.35 4.65
N THR A 81 -1.57 -0.27 5.76
CA THR A 81 -0.16 -0.66 5.82
C THR A 81 -0.02 -2.16 5.66
N VAL A 82 0.97 -2.60 4.89
CA VAL A 82 1.33 -4.01 4.74
C VAL A 82 2.82 -4.24 4.95
N ILE A 83 3.18 -5.44 5.39
CA ILE A 83 4.57 -5.84 5.62
C ILE A 83 5.03 -6.66 4.43
N ILE A 84 5.99 -6.15 3.66
CA ILE A 84 6.71 -6.92 2.65
C ILE A 84 7.95 -7.50 3.32
N LYS A 85 7.94 -8.81 3.60
CA LYS A 85 9.04 -9.47 4.32
C LYS A 85 10.36 -9.29 3.57
N GLY A 86 11.35 -8.76 4.28
CA GLY A 86 12.68 -8.46 3.73
C GLY A 86 12.81 -7.09 3.08
N ALA A 87 11.72 -6.38 2.81
CA ALA A 87 11.75 -5.03 2.22
C ALA A 87 11.27 -3.92 3.17
N GLY A 88 10.29 -4.20 4.04
CA GLY A 88 9.79 -3.23 5.02
C GLY A 88 8.27 -3.07 5.02
N LEU A 89 7.80 -1.90 5.45
CA LEU A 89 6.39 -1.55 5.57
C LEU A 89 5.95 -0.72 4.36
N LEU A 90 5.11 -1.26 3.49
CA LEU A 90 4.45 -0.48 2.43
C LEU A 90 3.23 0.23 3.05
N MET A 91 3.29 1.56 3.09
CA MET A 91 2.29 2.40 3.77
C MET A 91 1.76 3.45 2.81
N PRO A 92 0.47 3.83 2.92
CA PRO A 92 -0.01 5.05 2.28
C PRO A 92 0.71 6.27 2.86
N SER A 93 0.96 7.26 2.01
CA SER A 93 1.68 8.47 2.35
C SER A 93 1.05 9.71 1.68
N ASP A 94 1.20 10.85 2.35
CA ASP A 94 0.96 12.15 1.75
C ASP A 94 2.23 12.57 1.00
N LYS A 95 2.09 13.02 -0.25
CA LYS A 95 3.20 13.53 -1.07
C LYS A 95 3.97 14.68 -0.39
N ASN A 96 3.35 15.37 0.56
CA ASN A 96 3.98 16.45 1.31
C ASN A 96 4.65 16.00 2.61
N LYS A 97 4.51 14.73 3.01
CA LYS A 97 5.03 14.23 4.28
C LYS A 97 6.56 14.13 4.25
N THR A 98 7.18 14.70 5.28
CA THR A 98 8.60 14.53 5.58
C THR A 98 8.77 13.43 6.61
N TYR A 99 9.79 12.60 6.42
CA TYR A 99 10.15 11.50 7.30
C TYR A 99 11.54 11.73 7.88
N SER A 100 11.69 11.49 9.18
CA SER A 100 13.00 11.45 9.82
C SER A 100 13.60 10.05 9.67
N VAL A 101 14.79 9.96 9.07
CA VAL A 101 15.50 8.71 8.75
C VAL A 101 16.90 8.73 9.34
N SER A 102 17.53 7.56 9.52
CA SER A 102 18.89 7.42 10.06
C SER A 102 19.84 6.63 9.15
N SER A 103 19.44 6.35 7.90
CA SER A 103 20.25 5.57 6.95
C SER A 103 21.57 6.26 6.58
N GLU A 104 21.63 7.59 6.62
CA GLU A 104 22.84 8.36 6.35
C GLU A 104 23.81 8.42 7.55
N SER A 105 23.31 8.23 8.78
CA SER A 105 24.11 8.23 10.00
C SER A 105 23.35 7.62 11.18
N GLN A 106 23.99 6.70 11.91
CA GLN A 106 23.42 6.16 13.15
C GLN A 106 23.29 7.21 14.26
N ASN A 107 24.06 8.30 14.17
CA ASN A 107 24.13 9.32 15.21
C ASN A 107 23.28 10.56 14.92
N TYR A 108 22.72 10.68 13.71
CA TYR A 108 21.99 11.87 13.28
C TYR A 108 20.79 11.48 12.43
N LEU A 109 19.64 12.05 12.76
CA LEU A 109 18.46 11.94 11.91
C LEU A 109 18.56 12.94 10.77
N THR A 110 18.28 12.49 9.56
CA THR A 110 18.11 13.33 8.38
C THR A 110 16.67 13.30 7.92
N GLU A 111 16.27 14.30 7.13
CA GLU A 111 14.90 14.42 6.63
C GLU A 111 14.83 13.95 5.18
N LYS A 112 13.83 13.12 4.87
CA LYS A 112 13.54 12.65 3.52
C LYS A 112 12.08 12.91 3.17
N LYS A 113 11.85 13.41 1.95
CA LYS A 113 10.51 13.71 1.42
C LYS A 113 10.31 12.99 0.09
N PRO A 114 9.77 11.75 0.09
CA PRO A 114 9.68 10.96 -1.13
C PRO A 114 8.73 11.51 -2.20
N GLY A 115 7.68 12.25 -1.81
CA GLY A 115 6.78 12.88 -2.79
C GLY A 115 5.75 11.95 -3.43
N THR A 116 5.60 10.73 -2.95
CA THR A 116 4.81 9.65 -3.55
C THR A 116 3.58 9.27 -2.72
N PRO A 117 2.52 8.69 -3.31
CA PRO A 117 1.30 8.31 -2.60
C PRO A 117 1.48 7.10 -1.67
N PHE A 118 2.53 6.31 -1.89
CA PHE A 118 2.94 5.25 -0.97
C PHE A 118 4.41 5.41 -0.63
N VAL A 119 4.83 4.79 0.47
CA VAL A 119 6.25 4.63 0.80
C VAL A 119 6.53 3.22 1.31
N ILE A 120 7.74 2.73 1.10
CA ILE A 120 8.29 1.61 1.86
C ILE A 120 9.17 2.19 2.97
N MET A 121 8.75 2.01 4.22
CA MET A 121 9.59 2.31 5.37
C MET A 121 10.40 1.07 5.74
N TYR A 122 11.71 1.19 5.67
CA TYR A 122 12.65 0.16 6.05
C TYR A 122 13.20 0.46 7.44
N MET A 123 13.22 -0.55 8.30
CA MET A 123 13.75 -0.44 9.67
C MET A 123 14.62 -1.66 9.96
N ALA A 124 15.89 -1.44 10.31
CA ALA A 124 16.84 -2.47 10.68
C ALA A 124 17.71 -2.01 11.85
N GLY A 125 17.37 -2.47 13.07
CA GLY A 125 18.03 -2.02 14.29
C GLY A 125 17.87 -0.51 14.48
N PHE A 126 18.99 0.22 14.49
CA PHE A 126 19.01 1.69 14.64
C PHE A 126 18.94 2.44 13.30
N GLN A 127 18.93 1.72 12.17
CA GLN A 127 18.83 2.32 10.85
C GLN A 127 17.38 2.33 10.37
N SER A 128 16.92 3.49 9.92
CA SER A 128 15.66 3.64 9.20
C SER A 128 15.89 4.39 7.90
N ASP A 129 15.14 4.00 6.86
CA ASP A 129 15.03 4.75 5.62
C ASP A 129 13.57 4.70 5.14
N VAL A 130 13.23 5.58 4.20
CA VAL A 130 11.94 5.59 3.53
C VAL A 130 12.15 5.69 2.02
N PHE A 131 11.45 4.87 1.26
CA PHE A 131 11.53 4.87 -0.20
C PHE A 131 10.18 5.23 -0.79
N GLY A 132 10.16 6.16 -1.74
CA GLY A 132 8.93 6.54 -2.44
C GLY A 132 8.42 5.42 -3.34
N VAL A 133 7.11 5.18 -3.34
CA VAL A 133 6.47 4.16 -4.16
C VAL A 133 5.24 4.72 -4.88
N GLU A 134 5.19 4.49 -6.18
CA GLU A 134 4.03 4.79 -7.02
C GLU A 134 3.39 3.49 -7.51
N LYS A 135 2.06 3.39 -7.40
CA LYS A 135 1.31 2.34 -8.10
C LYS A 135 1.14 2.77 -9.55
N ILE A 136 1.65 1.96 -10.47
CA ILE A 136 1.65 2.24 -11.91
C ILE A 136 0.41 1.65 -12.58
N SER A 137 -0.02 0.47 -12.12
CA SER A 137 -1.20 -0.22 -12.64
C SER A 137 -1.76 -1.19 -11.58
N ASP A 138 -3.07 -1.43 -11.63
CA ASP A 138 -3.72 -2.53 -10.89
C ASP A 138 -3.43 -3.90 -11.51
N ASP A 139 -2.95 -3.91 -12.76
CA ASP A 139 -2.60 -5.12 -13.51
C ASP A 139 -1.10 -5.45 -13.38
N ILE A 140 -0.80 -6.74 -13.53
CA ILE A 140 0.56 -7.27 -13.62
C ILE A 140 0.79 -7.73 -15.06
N PRO A 141 1.91 -7.36 -15.72
CA PRO A 141 2.22 -7.84 -17.06
C PRO A 141 2.21 -9.37 -17.12
N SER A 142 1.65 -9.95 -18.20
CA SER A 142 1.53 -11.41 -18.35
C SER A 142 2.88 -12.15 -18.22
N SER A 143 3.96 -11.55 -18.74
CA SER A 143 5.31 -12.09 -18.61
C SER A 143 5.76 -12.25 -17.16
N ILE A 144 5.26 -11.40 -16.25
CA ILE A 144 5.55 -11.48 -14.82
C ILE A 144 4.62 -12.49 -14.14
N VAL A 145 3.35 -12.53 -14.51
CA VAL A 145 2.40 -13.55 -14.01
C VAL A 145 2.94 -14.96 -14.30
N ASP A 146 3.50 -15.19 -15.49
CA ASP A 146 4.13 -16.47 -15.84
C ASP A 146 5.31 -16.84 -14.91
N ILE A 147 6.03 -15.85 -14.37
CA ILE A 147 7.13 -16.07 -13.42
C ILE A 147 6.57 -16.51 -12.06
N TYR A 148 5.49 -15.89 -11.59
CA TYR A 148 4.80 -16.32 -10.37
C TYR A 148 4.29 -17.77 -10.49
N LEU A 149 3.64 -18.11 -11.60
CA LEU A 149 3.13 -19.46 -11.86
C LEU A 149 4.25 -20.51 -11.85
N LYS A 150 5.40 -20.21 -12.46
CA LYS A 150 6.58 -21.11 -12.47
C LYS A 150 7.21 -21.29 -11.09
N ALA A 151 7.10 -20.29 -10.23
CA ALA A 151 7.59 -20.33 -8.85
C ALA A 151 6.65 -21.08 -7.88
N GLY A 152 5.52 -21.58 -8.37
CA GLY A 152 4.49 -22.23 -7.54
C GLY A 152 3.53 -21.25 -6.86
N GLY A 153 3.51 -19.99 -7.29
CA GLY A 153 2.47 -19.03 -6.92
C GLY A 153 1.19 -19.35 -7.69
N HIS A 154 0.14 -19.74 -6.98
CA HIS A 154 -1.22 -19.97 -7.51
C HIS A 154 -2.15 -18.95 -6.91
#